data_AF-A0A7C3DFK0-F1
#
_entry.id   AF-A0A7C3DFK0-F1
#
_cell.length_a   1.000
_cell.length_b   1.000
_cell.length_c   1.000
_cell.angle_alpha   90.00
_cell.angle_beta   90.00
_cell.angle_gamma   90.00
#
_symmetry.space_group_name_H-M   'P 1'
#
loop_
_entity.id
_entity.type
_entity.pdbx_description
1 polymer ?
#
loop_
_entity_poly.entity_id
_entity_poly.type
_entity_poly.pdbx_seq_one_letter_code
_entity_poly.pdbx_strand_id
1 'polypeptide(L)'
;MTTVNDILKEHVTLDIECIDRLYLNGYIPKMQTGGQLVSFLWQRGYRIPSPAILGKLTQQYKSDVEQFAATHDIPIIHFERGVRKDDVVAEYRAAYQKAEGVVVIGVAQEKANGFKAKKRTQGKKVGFDYSRQSLFVNHYYFYIQDKDFGPAFIKVCTYAPYTVKVCLNGHEWAKQQCRQRGIAFESLDNGFLSCEDPEQLQAICDELGPTQIEHFFNKWQNLLPWRLTAADQQAGFRYRLSSVLSSVFLMGL
;
A
#
# COMPACT_ATOMS: atom_id res chain seq x y z
N MET A 1 -4.48 -27.92 40.72
CA MET A 1 -3.33 -27.10 40.27
C MET A 1 -3.90 -26.12 39.28
N THR A 2 -4.18 -24.89 39.72
CA THR A 2 -4.68 -23.81 38.87
C THR A 2 -3.54 -23.39 37.96
N THR A 3 -3.72 -23.49 36.64
CA THR A 3 -2.67 -23.10 35.69
C THR A 3 -2.64 -21.58 35.56
N VAL A 4 -1.52 -21.03 35.06
CA VAL A 4 -1.44 -19.59 34.75
C VAL A 4 -2.56 -19.16 33.79
N ASN A 5 -2.97 -20.05 32.87
CA ASN A 5 -4.11 -19.81 31.98
C ASN A 5 -5.46 -19.74 32.71
N ASP A 6 -5.64 -20.49 33.81
CA ASP A 6 -6.88 -20.47 34.59
C ASP A 6 -6.99 -19.18 35.42
N ILE A 7 -5.85 -18.66 35.92
CA ILE A 7 -5.79 -17.38 36.64
C ILE A 7 -5.96 -16.19 35.67
N LEU A 8 -5.38 -16.28 34.47
CA LEU A 8 -5.56 -15.24 33.45
C LEU A 8 -7.01 -15.17 32.96
N LYS A 9 -7.70 -16.30 32.79
CA LYS A 9 -9.12 -16.32 32.40
C LYS A 9 -10.06 -15.59 33.36
N GLU A 10 -9.74 -15.53 34.65
CA GLU A 10 -10.53 -14.78 35.64
C GLU A 10 -10.30 -13.26 35.57
N HIS A 11 -9.25 -12.83 34.89
CA HIS A 11 -8.91 -11.41 34.68
C HIS A 11 -9.07 -10.97 33.22
N VAL A 12 -9.32 -11.91 32.29
CA VAL A 12 -9.54 -11.60 30.89
C VAL A 12 -10.96 -11.08 30.67
N THR A 13 -11.06 -9.79 30.35
CA THR A 13 -12.31 -9.05 30.10
C THR A 13 -12.71 -9.06 28.64
N LEU A 14 -11.76 -9.27 27.73
CA LEU A 14 -11.99 -9.37 26.28
C LEU A 14 -10.93 -10.27 25.64
N ASP A 15 -11.36 -11.25 24.86
CA ASP A 15 -10.51 -12.09 24.02
C ASP A 15 -11.01 -12.01 22.57
N ILE A 16 -10.16 -11.51 21.68
CA ILE A 16 -10.45 -11.36 20.25
C ILE A 16 -9.30 -11.90 19.40
N GLU A 17 -9.66 -12.60 18.33
CA GLU A 17 -8.73 -13.00 17.27
C GLU A 17 -8.86 -12.04 16.10
N CYS A 18 -7.81 -11.27 15.82
CA CYS A 18 -7.80 -10.30 14.73
C CYS A 18 -6.44 -10.26 14.04
N ILE A 19 -6.47 -9.90 12.75
CA ILE A 19 -5.25 -9.60 12.00
C ILE A 19 -4.72 -8.25 12.47
N ASP A 20 -3.53 -8.23 13.07
CA ASP A 20 -2.92 -6.96 13.53
C ASP A 20 -2.44 -6.14 12.32
N ARG A 21 -1.41 -6.63 11.62
CA ARG A 21 -0.81 -5.94 10.46
C ARG A 21 -0.85 -6.81 9.23
N LEU A 22 -1.37 -6.25 8.14
CA LEU A 22 -1.44 -6.90 6.85
C LEU A 22 -0.55 -6.15 5.85
N TYR A 23 0.50 -6.83 5.39
CA TYR A 23 1.39 -6.34 4.34
C TYR A 23 1.17 -7.09 3.03
N LEU A 24 0.74 -6.35 2.00
CA LEU A 24 0.45 -6.87 0.67
C LEU A 24 1.44 -6.29 -0.34
N ASN A 25 1.91 -7.12 -1.26
CA ASN A 25 2.67 -6.68 -2.43
C ASN A 25 1.74 -6.61 -3.64
N GLY A 26 1.73 -5.46 -4.32
CA GLY A 26 1.14 -5.28 -5.62
C GLY A 26 2.18 -5.43 -6.74
N TYR A 27 1.88 -6.27 -7.72
CA TYR A 27 2.72 -6.45 -8.90
C TYR A 27 1.87 -6.56 -10.17
N ILE A 28 2.46 -6.32 -11.34
CA ILE A 28 1.78 -6.38 -12.63
C ILE A 28 2.22 -7.67 -13.35
N PRO A 29 1.43 -8.75 -13.39
CA PRO A 29 1.88 -10.05 -13.91
C PRO A 29 2.41 -9.99 -15.34
N LYS A 30 1.84 -9.10 -16.17
CA LYS A 30 2.26 -8.86 -17.56
C LYS A 30 3.49 -7.95 -17.70
N MET A 31 4.20 -7.61 -16.63
CA MET A 31 5.40 -6.74 -16.65
C MET A 31 6.48 -7.20 -15.66
N GLN A 32 6.77 -8.50 -15.63
CA GLN A 32 7.79 -9.10 -14.77
C GLN A 32 9.09 -9.44 -15.51
N THR A 33 9.05 -9.63 -16.83
CA THR A 33 10.23 -9.93 -17.67
C THR A 33 10.58 -8.79 -18.61
N GLY A 34 11.79 -8.81 -19.18
CA GLY A 34 12.23 -7.79 -20.14
C GLY A 34 11.38 -7.74 -21.41
N GLY A 35 10.99 -8.90 -21.96
CA GLY A 35 10.09 -8.98 -23.11
C GLY A 35 8.70 -8.43 -22.80
N GLN A 36 8.19 -8.68 -21.60
CA GLN A 36 6.92 -8.13 -21.12
C GLN A 36 6.96 -6.60 -20.97
N LEU A 37 8.07 -6.03 -20.47
CA LEU A 37 8.28 -4.58 -20.45
C LEU A 37 8.29 -3.99 -21.86
N VAL A 38 8.95 -4.66 -22.80
CA VAL A 38 8.96 -4.25 -24.22
C VAL A 38 7.53 -4.23 -24.78
N SER A 39 6.72 -5.25 -24.52
CA SER A 39 5.31 -5.29 -24.91
C SER A 39 4.49 -4.14 -24.30
N PHE A 40 4.72 -3.80 -23.03
CA PHE A 40 4.08 -2.65 -22.38
C PHE A 40 4.43 -1.33 -23.08
N LEU A 41 5.72 -1.11 -23.39
CA LEU A 41 6.14 0.10 -24.08
C LEU A 41 5.59 0.18 -25.51
N TRP A 42 5.50 -0.93 -26.23
CA TRP A 42 4.85 -0.98 -27.54
C TRP A 42 3.36 -0.66 -27.47
N GLN A 43 2.64 -1.20 -26.48
CA GLN A 43 1.22 -0.88 -26.27
C GLN A 43 1.00 0.60 -25.97
N ARG A 44 1.94 1.26 -25.29
CA ARG A 44 1.94 2.73 -25.13
C ARG A 44 2.40 3.51 -26.37
N GLY A 45 2.58 2.85 -27.51
CA GLY A 45 2.90 3.48 -28.80
C GLY A 45 4.40 3.76 -29.04
N TYR A 46 5.29 3.33 -28.14
CA TYR A 46 6.73 3.59 -28.30
C TYR A 46 7.38 2.60 -29.28
N ARG A 47 7.61 3.03 -30.52
CA ARG A 47 8.23 2.21 -31.59
C ARG A 47 9.58 1.60 -31.20
N ILE A 48 10.41 2.37 -30.49
CA ILE A 48 11.69 1.90 -29.94
C ILE A 48 11.61 1.96 -28.41
N PRO A 49 11.44 0.80 -27.73
CA PRO A 49 11.42 0.66 -26.26
C PRO A 49 12.77 0.97 -25.59
N SER A 50 13.26 2.21 -25.74
CA SER A 50 14.52 2.68 -25.16
C SER A 50 14.41 2.96 -23.65
N PRO A 51 15.51 2.83 -22.88
CA PRO A 51 15.51 3.13 -21.44
C PRO A 51 15.19 4.59 -21.13
N ALA A 52 15.41 5.51 -22.07
CA ALA A 52 15.04 6.92 -21.90
C ALA A 52 13.53 7.12 -21.67
N ILE A 53 12.70 6.23 -22.22
CA ILE A 53 11.25 6.25 -22.01
C ILE A 53 10.92 5.93 -20.55
N LEU A 54 11.63 5.00 -19.91
CA LEU A 54 11.42 4.68 -18.50
C LEU A 54 11.74 5.89 -17.62
N GLY A 55 12.82 6.61 -17.93
CA GLY A 55 13.13 7.88 -17.30
C GLY A 55 12.02 8.93 -17.47
N LYS A 56 11.51 9.09 -18.70
CA LYS A 56 10.38 9.99 -18.98
C LYS A 56 9.12 9.61 -18.18
N LEU A 57 8.75 8.33 -18.16
CA LEU A 57 7.59 7.83 -17.42
C LEU A 57 7.77 7.92 -15.90
N THR A 58 9.00 7.89 -15.40
CA THR A 58 9.29 8.16 -14.00
C THR A 58 9.09 9.65 -13.68
N GLN A 59 9.59 10.55 -14.53
CA GLN A 59 9.43 11.99 -14.33
C GLN A 59 7.97 12.45 -14.44
N GLN A 60 7.23 11.93 -15.43
CA GLN A 60 5.81 12.23 -15.57
C GLN A 60 5.05 11.93 -14.27
N TYR A 61 5.26 10.75 -13.70
CA TYR A 61 4.59 10.37 -12.46
C TYR A 61 4.98 11.22 -11.26
N LYS A 62 6.25 11.65 -11.16
CA LYS A 62 6.65 12.58 -10.10
C LYS A 62 5.85 13.88 -10.22
N SER A 63 5.76 14.42 -11.43
CA SER A 63 4.94 15.60 -11.74
C SER A 63 3.45 15.36 -11.43
N ASP A 64 2.90 14.19 -11.75
CA ASP A 64 1.50 13.86 -11.46
C ASP A 64 1.25 13.81 -9.94
N VAL A 65 2.20 13.30 -9.16
CA VAL A 65 2.13 13.27 -7.69
C VAL A 65 2.24 14.67 -7.10
N GLU A 66 3.17 15.49 -7.57
CA GLU A 66 3.33 16.88 -7.15
C GLU A 66 2.08 17.70 -7.46
N GLN A 67 1.50 17.53 -8.65
CA GLN A 67 0.24 18.18 -9.04
C GLN A 67 -0.93 17.68 -8.18
N PHE A 68 -1.02 16.37 -7.94
CA PHE A 68 -2.06 15.80 -7.08
C PHE A 68 -1.97 16.37 -5.66
N ALA A 69 -0.77 16.45 -5.09
CA ALA A 69 -0.55 17.00 -3.76
C ALA A 69 -0.94 18.48 -3.69
N ALA A 70 -0.51 19.28 -4.65
CA ALA A 70 -0.85 20.70 -4.72
C ALA A 70 -2.36 20.93 -4.89
N THR A 71 -3.04 20.13 -5.70
CA THR A 71 -4.50 20.24 -5.94
C THR A 71 -5.33 19.93 -4.69
N HIS A 72 -4.82 19.08 -3.79
CA HIS A 72 -5.57 18.61 -2.61
C HIS A 72 -5.01 19.15 -1.28
N ASP A 73 -4.05 20.09 -1.34
CA ASP A 73 -3.33 20.66 -0.19
C ASP A 73 -2.68 19.58 0.70
N ILE A 74 -2.06 18.58 0.07
CA ILE A 74 -1.41 17.47 0.78
C ILE A 74 0.09 17.77 0.96
N PRO A 75 0.62 17.71 2.19
CA PRO A 75 2.06 17.88 2.41
C PRO A 75 2.86 16.75 1.76
N ILE A 76 3.97 17.10 1.11
CA ILE A 76 5.00 16.15 0.65
C ILE A 76 6.21 16.27 1.57
N ILE A 77 6.66 15.14 2.15
CA ILE A 77 7.84 15.07 3.00
C ILE A 77 8.89 14.14 2.41
N HIS A 78 10.16 14.45 2.61
CA HIS A 78 11.27 13.56 2.25
C HIS A 78 11.78 12.87 3.51
N PHE A 79 11.77 11.54 3.51
CA PHE A 79 12.23 10.77 4.66
C PHE A 79 13.76 10.76 4.74
N GLU A 80 14.27 11.17 5.89
CA GLU A 80 15.68 11.06 6.22
C GLU A 80 16.08 9.61 6.55
N ARG A 81 17.37 9.32 6.42
CA ARG A 81 17.91 7.99 6.71
C ARG A 81 17.89 7.74 8.22
N GLY A 82 17.37 6.59 8.63
CA GLY A 82 17.36 6.15 10.03
C GLY A 82 16.15 6.63 10.84
N VAL A 83 15.30 7.47 10.26
CA VAL A 83 14.06 7.93 10.90
C VAL A 83 12.96 6.88 10.75
N ARG A 84 12.23 6.64 11.84
CA ARG A 84 11.00 5.85 11.83
C ARG A 84 9.91 6.67 11.17
N LYS A 85 9.52 6.27 9.97
CA LYS A 85 8.56 7.00 9.14
C LYS A 85 7.21 7.18 9.84
N ASP A 86 6.77 6.18 10.61
CA ASP A 86 5.49 6.23 11.31
C ASP A 86 5.49 7.29 12.42
N ASP A 87 6.63 7.50 13.11
CA ASP A 87 6.76 8.53 14.13
C ASP A 87 6.63 9.95 13.52
N VAL A 88 7.25 10.18 12.34
CA VAL A 88 7.10 11.44 11.60
C VAL A 88 5.66 11.66 11.15
N VAL A 89 5.00 10.60 10.67
CA VAL A 89 3.64 10.68 10.16
C VAL A 89 2.61 10.86 11.28
N ALA A 90 2.93 10.46 12.52
CA ALA A 90 2.03 10.60 13.67
C ALA A 90 1.61 12.07 13.88
N GLU A 91 2.52 13.03 13.72
CA GLU A 91 2.23 14.46 13.82
C GLU A 91 1.21 14.91 12.75
N TYR A 92 1.39 14.46 11.51
CA TYR A 92 0.45 14.76 10.42
C TYR A 92 -0.92 14.12 10.65
N ARG A 93 -0.97 12.92 11.22
CA ARG A 93 -2.24 12.25 11.55
C ARG A 93 -2.98 12.99 12.66
N ALA A 94 -2.29 13.44 13.70
CA ALA A 94 -2.89 14.20 14.80
C ALA A 94 -3.51 15.52 14.32
N ALA A 95 -2.94 16.15 13.29
CA ALA A 95 -3.47 17.38 12.70
C ALA A 95 -4.53 17.15 11.61
N TYR A 96 -4.79 15.90 11.19
CA TYR A 96 -5.68 15.60 10.07
C TYR A 96 -7.15 15.59 10.51
N GLN A 97 -7.98 16.42 9.87
CA GLN A 97 -9.37 16.64 10.28
C GLN A 97 -10.44 16.01 9.37
N LYS A 98 -10.06 15.57 8.17
CA LYS A 98 -11.03 15.00 7.21
C LYS A 98 -11.34 13.55 7.58
N ALA A 99 -12.56 13.11 7.32
CA ALA A 99 -12.98 11.73 7.58
C ALA A 99 -12.26 10.70 6.69
N GLU A 100 -11.88 11.09 5.48
CA GLU A 100 -11.18 10.24 4.52
C GLU A 100 -10.26 11.09 3.64
N GLY A 101 -9.11 10.54 3.22
CA GLY A 101 -8.19 11.18 2.29
C GLY A 101 -6.72 10.81 2.54
N VAL A 102 -5.84 11.44 1.75
CA VAL A 102 -4.39 11.31 1.95
C VAL A 102 -3.95 12.34 2.98
N VAL A 103 -3.33 11.85 4.06
CA VAL A 103 -2.84 12.65 5.18
C VAL A 103 -1.54 13.36 4.81
N VAL A 104 -0.59 12.61 4.25
CA VAL A 104 0.74 13.09 3.87
C VAL A 104 1.35 12.16 2.82
N ILE A 105 2.17 12.69 1.93
CA ILE A 105 2.92 11.92 0.94
C ILE A 105 4.39 11.92 1.33
N GLY A 106 4.91 10.75 1.69
CA GLY A 106 6.32 10.58 2.00
C GLY A 106 7.15 10.12 0.80
N VAL A 107 8.36 10.64 0.65
CA VAL A 107 9.30 10.28 -0.41
C VAL A 107 10.54 9.63 0.19
N ALA A 108 10.89 8.44 -0.25
CA ALA A 108 12.13 7.77 0.16
C ALA A 108 12.83 7.13 -1.05
N GLN A 109 14.16 7.22 -1.07
CA GLN A 109 14.97 6.45 -2.01
C GLN A 109 15.31 5.09 -1.42
N GLU A 110 14.91 4.02 -2.11
CA GLU A 110 15.07 2.65 -1.61
C GLU A 110 15.47 1.69 -2.72
N LYS A 111 16.06 0.56 -2.34
CA LYS A 111 16.37 -0.52 -3.28
C LYS A 111 15.07 -1.11 -3.82
N ALA A 112 14.95 -1.19 -5.14
CA ALA A 112 13.92 -1.93 -5.85
C ALA A 112 14.56 -2.87 -6.86
N ASN A 113 13.90 -3.98 -7.16
CA ASN A 113 14.24 -4.79 -8.32
C ASN A 113 13.61 -4.11 -9.55
N GLY A 114 14.43 -3.53 -10.42
CA GLY A 114 14.01 -2.78 -11.60
C GLY A 114 14.60 -3.34 -12.88
N PHE A 115 14.44 -2.61 -13.99
CA PHE A 115 14.97 -3.01 -15.29
C PHE A 115 16.18 -2.18 -15.72
N LYS A 116 17.24 -2.87 -16.14
CA LYS A 116 18.40 -2.27 -16.81
C LYS A 116 18.43 -2.71 -18.28
N ALA A 117 18.63 -1.74 -19.16
CA ALA A 117 18.73 -1.99 -20.59
C ALA A 117 20.18 -2.30 -21.01
N LYS A 118 20.33 -3.23 -21.96
CA LYS A 118 21.52 -3.43 -22.77
C LYS A 118 21.16 -3.09 -24.21
N LYS A 119 21.90 -2.15 -24.81
CA LYS A 119 21.71 -1.79 -26.22
C LYS A 119 22.11 -2.97 -27.10
N ARG A 120 21.24 -3.32 -28.05
CA ARG A 120 21.50 -4.33 -29.08
C ARG A 120 21.44 -3.66 -30.45
N THR A 121 22.41 -3.94 -31.29
CA THR A 121 22.51 -3.40 -32.65
C THR A 121 22.65 -4.53 -33.65
N GLN A 122 21.83 -4.52 -34.70
CA GLN A 122 21.93 -5.44 -35.83
C GLN A 122 21.87 -4.63 -37.13
N GLY A 123 23.02 -4.38 -37.74
CA GLY A 123 23.14 -3.41 -38.83
C GLY A 123 22.67 -2.02 -38.39
N LYS A 124 21.74 -1.42 -39.15
CA LYS A 124 21.11 -0.12 -38.82
C LYS A 124 19.99 -0.20 -37.78
N LYS A 125 19.56 -1.41 -37.37
CA LYS A 125 18.46 -1.58 -36.40
C LYS A 125 19.00 -1.50 -34.97
N VAL A 126 18.38 -0.65 -34.15
CA VAL A 126 18.68 -0.51 -32.72
C VAL A 126 17.53 -1.08 -31.90
N GLY A 127 17.86 -1.92 -30.92
CA GLY A 127 16.93 -2.45 -29.93
C GLY A 127 17.55 -2.45 -28.53
N PHE A 128 16.77 -2.86 -27.54
CA PHE A 128 17.20 -2.95 -26.15
C PHE A 128 16.70 -4.23 -25.52
N ASP A 129 17.61 -4.97 -24.90
CA ASP A 129 17.27 -6.13 -24.07
C ASP A 129 17.27 -5.69 -22.61
N TYR A 130 16.30 -6.15 -21.83
CA TYR A 130 16.15 -5.75 -20.43
C TYR A 130 16.35 -6.93 -19.49
N SER A 131 17.16 -6.72 -18.45
CA SER A 131 17.33 -7.65 -17.34
C SER A 131 16.90 -7.02 -16.02
N ARG A 132 16.60 -7.87 -15.03
CA ARG A 132 16.25 -7.46 -13.67
C ARG A 132 17.53 -7.12 -12.88
N GLN A 133 17.54 -5.99 -12.19
CA GLN A 133 18.67 -5.56 -11.36
C GLN A 133 18.19 -4.75 -10.14
N SER A 134 18.92 -4.85 -9.03
CA SER A 134 18.73 -3.95 -7.89
C SER A 134 19.15 -2.52 -8.23
N LEU A 135 18.23 -1.57 -8.10
CA LEU A 135 18.41 -0.15 -8.35
C LEU A 135 17.92 0.65 -7.15
N PHE A 136 18.54 1.80 -6.86
CA PHE A 136 18.01 2.76 -5.91
C PHE A 136 17.06 3.72 -6.63
N VAL A 137 15.79 3.70 -6.24
CA VAL A 137 14.74 4.51 -6.88
C VAL A 137 13.84 5.14 -5.83
N ASN A 138 13.21 6.24 -6.19
CA ASN A 138 12.25 6.87 -5.30
C ASN A 138 10.99 6.00 -5.18
N HIS A 139 10.42 6.01 -3.99
CA HIS A 139 9.09 5.50 -3.70
C HIS A 139 8.28 6.62 -3.07
N TYR A 140 7.02 6.72 -3.48
CA TYR A 140 6.03 7.58 -2.83
C TYR A 140 5.19 6.73 -1.88
N TYR A 141 5.05 7.20 -0.65
CA TYR A 141 4.24 6.64 0.41
C TYR A 141 3.03 7.54 0.59
N PHE A 142 1.87 7.09 0.13
CA PHE A 142 0.60 7.75 0.39
C PHE A 142 0.09 7.26 1.74
N TYR A 143 0.26 8.06 2.78
CA TYR A 143 -0.33 7.79 4.09
C TYR A 143 -1.78 8.25 4.07
N ILE A 144 -2.67 7.33 4.37
CA ILE A 144 -4.10 7.44 4.13
C ILE A 144 -4.85 7.38 5.46
N GLN A 145 -5.92 8.16 5.54
CA GLN A 145 -7.04 7.93 6.43
C GLN A 145 -8.19 7.40 5.59
N ASP A 146 -8.55 6.14 5.78
CA ASP A 146 -9.63 5.46 5.06
C ASP A 146 -10.88 5.37 5.94
N LYS A 147 -12.07 5.52 5.35
CA LYS A 147 -13.31 5.47 6.13
C LYS A 147 -13.58 4.08 6.74
N ASP A 148 -13.13 3.01 6.08
CA ASP A 148 -13.41 1.62 6.43
C ASP A 148 -12.24 0.98 7.20
N PHE A 149 -11.00 1.32 6.81
CA PHE A 149 -9.77 0.77 7.37
C PHE A 149 -9.08 1.67 8.39
N GLY A 150 -9.44 2.96 8.45
CA GLY A 150 -8.70 3.93 9.24
C GLY A 150 -7.29 4.21 8.68
N PRO A 151 -6.29 4.38 9.56
CA PRO A 151 -4.90 4.59 9.15
C PRO A 151 -4.33 3.47 8.26
N ALA A 152 -3.90 3.82 7.05
CA ALA A 152 -3.23 2.90 6.13
C ALA A 152 -2.08 3.59 5.38
N PHE A 153 -1.30 2.83 4.61
CA PHE A 153 -0.46 3.43 3.56
C PHE A 153 -0.36 2.58 2.29
N ILE A 154 -0.21 3.26 1.15
CA ILE A 154 0.17 2.67 -0.13
C ILE A 154 1.51 3.23 -0.56
N LYS A 155 2.50 2.35 -0.72
CA LYS A 155 3.83 2.68 -1.24
C LYS A 155 3.91 2.31 -2.72
N VAL A 156 4.27 3.25 -3.58
CA VAL A 156 4.39 3.05 -5.02
C VAL A 156 5.82 3.28 -5.49
N CYS A 157 6.39 2.31 -6.21
CA CYS A 157 7.70 2.45 -6.85
C CYS A 157 7.63 3.34 -8.10
N THR A 158 8.52 4.33 -8.20
CA THR A 158 8.53 5.28 -9.33
C THR A 158 9.10 4.70 -10.63
N TYR A 159 9.70 3.51 -10.58
CA TYR A 159 10.39 2.89 -11.71
C TYR A 159 9.83 1.51 -12.03
N ALA A 160 9.94 1.09 -13.30
CA ALA A 160 9.39 -0.19 -13.75
C ALA A 160 10.02 -1.36 -12.96
N PRO A 161 9.20 -2.29 -12.42
CA PRO A 161 7.86 -2.67 -12.88
C PRO A 161 6.73 -2.08 -12.02
N TYR A 162 6.96 -0.93 -11.38
CA TYR A 162 5.96 -0.21 -10.60
C TYR A 162 5.38 -1.02 -9.44
N THR A 163 6.23 -1.78 -8.72
CA THR A 163 5.75 -2.53 -7.56
C THR A 163 5.10 -1.62 -6.52
N VAL A 164 4.04 -2.13 -5.91
CA VAL A 164 3.30 -1.46 -4.84
C VAL A 164 3.43 -2.25 -3.54
N LYS A 165 3.43 -1.58 -2.40
CA LYS A 165 3.16 -2.21 -1.11
C LYS A 165 1.95 -1.55 -0.46
N VAL A 166 1.07 -2.34 0.12
CA VAL A 166 -0.08 -1.86 0.89
C VAL A 166 0.11 -2.34 2.33
N CYS A 167 -0.11 -1.44 3.28
CA CYS A 167 -0.14 -1.75 4.71
C CYS A 167 -1.51 -1.38 5.26
N LEU A 168 -2.18 -2.36 5.84
CA LEU A 168 -3.48 -2.25 6.49
C LEU A 168 -3.33 -2.74 7.94
N ASN A 169 -4.23 -2.28 8.81
CA ASN A 169 -4.32 -2.73 10.19
C ASN A 169 -5.74 -3.24 10.45
N GLY A 170 -5.88 -4.49 10.91
CA GLY A 170 -7.19 -5.10 11.12
C GLY A 170 -7.88 -4.63 12.40
N HIS A 171 -7.13 -4.27 13.45
CA HIS A 171 -7.71 -3.60 14.62
C HIS A 171 -8.29 -2.24 14.25
N GLU A 172 -7.59 -1.44 13.46
CA GLU A 172 -8.12 -0.15 13.00
C GLU A 172 -9.35 -0.31 12.11
N TRP A 173 -9.35 -1.32 11.24
CA TRP A 173 -10.55 -1.70 10.49
C TRP A 173 -11.71 -2.07 11.42
N ALA A 174 -11.49 -2.94 12.41
CA ALA A 174 -12.52 -3.34 13.37
C ALA A 174 -13.06 -2.14 14.16
N LYS A 175 -12.18 -1.25 14.62
CA LYS A 175 -12.57 0.00 15.30
C LYS A 175 -13.44 0.89 14.40
N GLN A 176 -13.11 1.03 13.11
CA GLN A 176 -13.97 1.76 12.18
C GLN A 176 -15.33 1.10 12.01
N GLN A 177 -15.38 -0.23 11.87
CA GLN A 177 -16.65 -0.95 11.75
C GLN A 177 -17.52 -0.83 13.01
N CYS A 178 -16.94 -0.93 14.21
CA CYS A 178 -17.66 -0.68 15.46
C CYS A 178 -18.24 0.74 15.51
N ARG A 179 -17.47 1.77 15.14
CA ARG A 179 -17.96 3.16 15.07
C ARG A 179 -19.12 3.30 14.08
N GLN A 180 -19.01 2.70 12.90
CA GLN A 180 -20.06 2.76 11.88
C GLN A 180 -21.34 2.02 12.29
N ARG A 181 -21.20 0.93 13.08
CA ARG A 181 -22.33 0.14 13.61
C ARG A 181 -22.87 0.63 14.95
N GLY A 182 -22.26 1.66 15.54
CA GLY A 182 -22.66 2.21 16.83
C GLY A 182 -22.35 1.30 18.03
N ILE A 183 -21.37 0.40 17.91
CA ILE A 183 -20.94 -0.48 18.99
C ILE A 183 -19.94 0.28 19.87
N ALA A 184 -20.24 0.42 21.16
CA ALA A 184 -19.36 1.10 22.10
C ALA A 184 -18.13 0.24 22.43
N PHE A 185 -16.94 0.86 22.40
CA PHE A 185 -15.68 0.23 22.78
C PHE A 185 -14.69 1.24 23.32
N GLU A 186 -13.73 0.76 24.11
CA GLU A 186 -12.57 1.53 24.53
C GLU A 186 -11.34 1.06 23.76
N SER A 187 -10.62 2.01 23.16
CA SER A 187 -9.44 1.71 22.33
C SER A 187 -8.16 1.65 23.16
N LEU A 188 -7.26 0.75 22.77
CA LEU A 188 -5.83 0.84 23.06
C LEU A 188 -5.06 1.25 21.80
N ASP A 189 -3.78 1.60 21.96
CA ASP A 189 -2.90 2.00 20.85
C ASP A 189 -2.86 0.97 19.72
N ASN A 190 -2.92 -0.32 20.05
CA ASN A 190 -3.01 -1.40 19.06
C ASN A 190 -3.99 -2.50 19.47
N GLY A 191 -5.24 -2.12 19.74
CA GLY A 191 -6.33 -3.08 19.98
C GLY A 191 -7.49 -2.47 20.76
N PHE A 192 -8.17 -3.31 21.53
CA PHE A 192 -9.36 -2.97 22.31
C PHE A 192 -9.08 -3.20 23.80
N LEU A 193 -9.48 -2.25 24.64
CA LEU A 193 -9.51 -2.42 26.09
C LEU A 193 -10.80 -3.13 26.52
N SER A 194 -11.94 -2.70 25.96
CA SER A 194 -13.26 -3.25 26.24
C SER A 194 -14.18 -3.05 25.03
N CYS A 195 -15.21 -3.88 24.92
CA CYS A 195 -16.27 -3.76 23.91
C CYS A 195 -17.61 -4.14 24.55
N GLU A 196 -18.66 -3.37 24.27
CA GLU A 196 -20.02 -3.67 24.75
C GLU A 196 -20.56 -5.00 24.20
N ASP A 197 -20.17 -5.35 22.96
CA ASP A 197 -20.56 -6.58 22.29
C ASP A 197 -19.33 -7.31 21.72
N PRO A 198 -18.68 -8.18 22.52
CA PRO A 198 -17.53 -8.96 22.09
C PRO A 198 -17.83 -9.94 20.94
N GLU A 199 -19.04 -10.50 20.88
CA GLU A 199 -19.43 -11.44 19.82
C GLU A 199 -19.53 -10.74 18.47
N GLN A 200 -20.16 -9.55 18.43
CA GLN A 200 -20.18 -8.73 17.23
C GLN A 200 -18.80 -8.21 16.85
N LEU A 201 -17.95 -7.87 17.83
CA LEU A 201 -16.57 -7.48 17.55
C LEU A 201 -15.78 -8.62 16.90
N GLN A 202 -15.92 -9.86 17.37
CA GLN A 202 -15.29 -11.01 16.74
C GLN A 202 -15.83 -11.24 15.32
N ALA A 203 -17.16 -11.16 15.13
CA ALA A 203 -17.78 -11.31 13.81
C ALA A 203 -17.31 -10.22 12.83
N ILE A 204 -17.06 -9.00 13.33
CA ILE A 204 -16.35 -7.96 12.59
C ILE A 204 -14.97 -8.49 12.24
N CYS A 205 -14.09 -8.79 13.19
CA CYS A 205 -12.73 -9.28 12.91
C CYS A 205 -12.67 -10.39 11.84
N ASP A 206 -13.61 -11.34 11.87
CA ASP A 206 -13.73 -12.45 10.91
C ASP A 206 -14.18 -12.03 9.49
N GLU A 207 -14.87 -10.90 9.35
CA GLU A 207 -15.31 -10.34 8.07
C GLU A 207 -14.13 -9.76 7.26
N LEU A 208 -13.00 -9.40 7.91
CA LEU A 208 -11.85 -8.85 7.23
C LEU A 208 -11.17 -9.88 6.31
N GLY A 209 -11.49 -9.82 5.02
CA GLY A 209 -10.98 -10.74 4.03
C GLY A 209 -10.57 -10.10 2.70
N PRO A 210 -10.31 -10.93 1.67
CA PRO A 210 -9.87 -10.49 0.35
C PRO A 210 -10.80 -9.44 -0.28
N THR A 211 -12.11 -9.55 -0.08
CA THR A 211 -13.11 -8.62 -0.65
C THR A 211 -12.90 -7.18 -0.14
N GLN A 212 -12.76 -7.01 1.17
CA GLN A 212 -12.56 -5.70 1.81
C GLN A 212 -11.21 -5.10 1.38
N ILE A 213 -10.17 -5.93 1.31
CA ILE A 213 -8.83 -5.55 0.85
C ILE A 213 -8.86 -5.09 -0.62
N GLU A 214 -9.52 -5.84 -1.50
CA GLU A 214 -9.65 -5.48 -2.91
C GLU A 214 -10.47 -4.21 -3.09
N HIS A 215 -11.55 -4.03 -2.32
CA HIS A 215 -12.33 -2.80 -2.32
C HIS A 215 -11.47 -1.58 -1.92
N PHE A 216 -10.72 -1.69 -0.82
CA PHE A 216 -9.75 -0.66 -0.40
C PHE A 216 -8.77 -0.34 -1.54
N PHE A 217 -8.13 -1.36 -2.11
CA PHE A 217 -7.10 -1.15 -3.12
C PHE A 217 -7.65 -0.54 -4.40
N ASN A 218 -8.82 -0.98 -4.86
CA ASN A 218 -9.49 -0.44 -6.05
C ASN A 218 -9.93 1.00 -5.83
N LYS A 219 -10.49 1.34 -4.66
CA LYS A 219 -10.85 2.72 -4.28
C LYS A 219 -9.65 3.64 -4.40
N TRP A 220 -8.55 3.31 -3.72
CA TRP A 220 -7.37 4.17 -3.73
C TRP A 220 -6.60 4.15 -5.05
N GLN A 221 -6.66 3.07 -5.82
CA GLN A 221 -6.14 3.05 -7.18
C GLN A 221 -6.84 4.08 -8.10
N ASN A 222 -8.13 4.35 -7.87
CA ASN A 222 -8.90 5.32 -8.63
C ASN A 222 -8.70 6.77 -8.13
N LEU A 223 -8.41 6.95 -6.85
CA LEU A 223 -8.25 8.28 -6.24
C LEU A 223 -6.82 8.83 -6.32
N LEU A 224 -5.81 7.95 -6.29
CA LEU A 224 -4.40 8.36 -6.33
C LEU A 224 -3.90 8.57 -7.76
N PRO A 225 -2.87 9.42 -7.97
CA PRO A 225 -2.15 9.46 -9.23
C PRO A 225 -1.52 8.08 -9.44
N TRP A 226 -2.05 7.31 -10.41
CA TRP A 226 -1.70 5.90 -10.56
C TRP A 226 -0.72 5.66 -11.72
N ARG A 227 0.14 4.64 -11.57
CA ARG A 227 1.18 4.32 -12.57
C ARG A 227 0.63 3.79 -13.90
N LEU A 228 -0.54 3.17 -13.86
CA LEU A 228 -1.20 2.58 -15.01
C LEU A 228 -2.43 3.42 -15.37
N THR A 229 -2.49 3.82 -16.63
CA THR A 229 -3.63 4.52 -17.22
C THR A 229 -4.78 3.54 -17.46
N ALA A 230 -5.99 4.06 -17.69
CA ALA A 230 -7.13 3.24 -18.09
C ALA A 230 -6.83 2.38 -19.35
N ALA A 231 -6.09 2.94 -20.31
CA ALA A 231 -5.69 2.22 -21.52
C ALA A 231 -4.75 1.04 -21.24
N ASP A 232 -3.84 1.18 -20.27
CA ASP A 232 -2.96 0.07 -19.85
C ASP A 232 -3.77 -1.05 -19.20
N GLN A 233 -4.76 -0.68 -18.38
CA GLN A 233 -5.65 -1.63 -17.72
C GLN A 233 -6.55 -2.38 -18.71
N GLN A 234 -7.02 -1.71 -19.76
CA GLN A 234 -7.78 -2.31 -20.86
C GLN A 234 -6.91 -3.27 -21.69
N ALA A 235 -5.62 -2.97 -21.87
CA ALA A 235 -4.64 -3.89 -22.47
C ALA A 235 -4.27 -5.09 -21.54
N GLY A 236 -4.86 -5.14 -20.34
CA GLY A 236 -4.68 -6.21 -19.37
C GLY A 236 -3.42 -6.09 -18.52
N PHE A 237 -2.76 -4.93 -18.50
CA PHE A 237 -1.78 -4.60 -17.47
C PHE A 237 -2.56 -4.17 -16.23
N ARG A 238 -2.73 -5.09 -15.28
CA ARG A 238 -3.43 -4.85 -14.02
C ARG A 238 -2.58 -5.32 -12.86
N TYR A 239 -2.74 -4.67 -11.71
CA TYR A 239 -2.12 -5.14 -10.49
C TYR A 239 -2.80 -6.41 -10.00
N ARG A 240 -2.01 -7.29 -9.38
CA ARG A 240 -2.49 -8.32 -8.47
C ARG A 240 -1.84 -8.10 -7.13
N LEU A 241 -2.61 -8.34 -6.07
CA LEU A 241 -2.11 -8.34 -4.70
C LEU A 241 -1.71 -9.76 -4.31
N SER A 242 -0.60 -9.88 -3.60
CA SER A 242 -0.19 -11.10 -2.92
C SER A 242 0.19 -10.76 -1.49
N SER A 243 -0.32 -11.52 -0.52
CA SER A 243 0.11 -11.42 0.87
C SER A 243 1.55 -11.93 1.02
N VAL A 244 2.30 -11.32 1.93
CA VAL A 244 3.66 -11.78 2.28
C VAL A 244 3.78 -12.15 3.75
N LEU A 245 3.08 -11.45 4.63
CA LEU A 245 3.04 -11.71 6.08
C LEU A 245 1.67 -11.26 6.62
N SER A 246 0.98 -12.14 7.34
CA SER A 246 -0.13 -11.83 8.24
C SER A 246 0.28 -12.27 9.64
N SER A 247 0.35 -11.35 10.60
CA SER A 247 0.46 -11.70 12.02
C SER A 247 -0.94 -11.68 12.62
N VAL A 248 -1.42 -12.84 13.05
CA VAL A 248 -2.62 -12.95 13.87
C VAL A 248 -2.19 -12.69 15.31
N PHE A 249 -2.84 -11.75 15.99
CA PHE A 249 -2.66 -11.53 17.42
C PHE A 249 -3.92 -12.00 18.12
N LEU A 250 -3.75 -12.86 19.12
CA LEU A 250 -4.76 -13.12 20.14
C LEU A 250 -4.55 -12.07 21.22
N MET A 251 -5.53 -11.20 21.39
CA MET A 251 -5.48 -10.17 22.42
C MET A 251 -6.43 -10.59 23.54
N GLY A 252 -5.91 -11.39 24.47
CA GLY A 252 -6.55 -11.67 25.75
C GLY A 252 -6.02 -10.67 26.78
N LEU A 253 -6.87 -9.72 27.18
CA LEU A 253 -6.61 -8.81 28.29
C LEU A 253 -7.40 -9.21 29.50
#